data_AF-A0A150G905-F1
#
_entry.id   AF-A0A150G905-F1
#
_cell.length_a   1.000
_cell.length_b   1.000
_cell.length_c   1.000
_cell.angle_alpha   90.00
_cell.angle_beta   90.00
_cell.angle_gamma   90.00
#
_symmetry.space_group_name_H-M   'P 1'
#
loop_
_entity.id
_entity.type
_entity.pdbx_description
1 polymer ?
#
loop_
_entity_poly.entity_id
_entity_poly.type
_entity_poly.pdbx_seq_one_letter_code
_entity_poly.pdbx_strand_id
1 'polypeptide(L)'
;MRVSRAATLVRFSSEFLTKQWRCPTQLHGCGRYAADAYLIFCRGAWREVQPADKDLRRYRDWLESTGGEGSGLEREKLEELLRAGEMSGTAD
;
A
#
# COMPACT_ATOMS: atom_id res chain seq x y z
N MET A 1 1.88 -25.24 -20.25
CA MET A 1 0.87 -25.40 -19.17
C MET A 1 0.64 -24.03 -18.56
N ARG A 2 -0.59 -23.48 -18.60
CA ARG A 2 -0.89 -22.20 -17.91
C ARG A 2 -1.01 -22.49 -16.40
N VAL A 3 -0.13 -21.92 -15.60
CA VAL A 3 -0.27 -21.96 -14.14
C VAL A 3 -1.45 -21.06 -13.76
N SER A 4 -2.41 -21.60 -13.02
CA SER A 4 -3.57 -20.82 -12.57
C SER A 4 -3.19 -19.91 -11.41
N ARG A 5 -3.88 -18.78 -11.26
CA ARG A 5 -3.68 -17.86 -10.12
C ARG A 5 -3.85 -18.56 -8.77
N ALA A 6 -4.76 -19.54 -8.70
CA ALA A 6 -4.97 -20.35 -7.50
C ALA A 6 -3.71 -21.17 -7.15
N ALA A 7 -3.13 -21.86 -8.13
CA ALA A 7 -1.89 -22.62 -7.93
C ALA A 7 -0.72 -21.70 -7.55
N THR A 8 -0.63 -20.52 -8.17
CA THR A 8 0.37 -19.51 -7.81
C THR A 8 0.23 -19.06 -6.36
N LEU A 9 -0.99 -18.79 -5.88
CA LEU A 9 -1.23 -18.33 -4.51
C LEU A 9 -0.87 -19.39 -3.47
N VAL A 10 -1.24 -20.65 -3.68
CA VAL A 10 -0.90 -21.74 -2.74
C VAL A 10 0.63 -21.86 -2.60
N ARG A 11 1.35 -21.82 -3.73
CA ARG A 11 2.81 -21.91 -3.72
C ARG A 11 3.46 -20.65 -3.13
N PHE A 12 2.97 -19.47 -3.48
CA PHE A 12 3.43 -18.20 -2.91
C PHE A 12 3.36 -18.23 -1.38
N SER A 13 2.21 -18.61 -0.81
CA SER A 13 2.01 -18.62 0.64
C SER A 13 2.95 -19.60 1.34
N SER A 14 3.17 -20.77 0.74
CA SER A 14 4.13 -21.75 1.26
C SER A 14 5.56 -21.19 1.25
N GLU A 15 6.01 -20.62 0.13
CA GLU A 15 7.35 -20.02 0.02
C GLU A 15 7.51 -18.81 0.96
N PHE A 16 6.48 -17.97 1.12
CA PHE A 16 6.51 -16.80 2.00
C PHE A 16 6.84 -17.18 3.45
N LEU A 17 6.31 -18.31 3.94
CA LEU A 17 6.49 -18.77 5.31
C LEU A 17 7.76 -19.61 5.52
N THR A 18 8.16 -20.39 4.51
CA THR A 18 9.19 -21.44 4.68
C THR A 18 10.53 -21.10 4.05
N LYS A 19 10.55 -20.24 3.03
CA LYS A 19 11.79 -19.84 2.35
C LYS A 19 12.47 -18.72 3.12
N GLN A 20 13.79 -18.74 3.19
CA GLN A 20 14.53 -17.53 3.55
C GLN A 20 14.55 -16.58 2.35
N TRP A 21 13.83 -15.47 2.44
CA TRP A 21 13.80 -14.44 1.41
C TRP A 21 14.08 -13.07 2.01
N ARG A 22 14.57 -12.15 1.18
CA ARG A 22 14.81 -10.74 1.51
C ARG A 22 14.13 -9.80 0.53
N CYS A 23 13.90 -10.26 -0.70
CA CYS A 23 13.21 -9.52 -1.74
C CYS A 23 11.99 -10.31 -2.22
N PRO A 24 10.80 -9.71 -2.35
CA PRO A 24 9.61 -10.40 -2.81
C PRO A 24 9.75 -11.08 -4.17
N THR A 25 10.62 -10.60 -5.07
CA THR A 25 10.86 -11.27 -6.37
C THR A 25 11.42 -12.69 -6.25
N GLN A 26 11.91 -13.06 -5.07
CA GLN A 26 12.37 -14.41 -4.77
C GLN A 26 11.19 -15.38 -4.51
N LEU A 27 9.98 -14.87 -4.34
CA LEU A 27 8.78 -15.66 -4.08
C LEU A 27 8.02 -15.93 -5.38
N HIS A 28 7.48 -17.14 -5.49
CA HIS A 28 6.69 -17.53 -6.66
C HIS A 28 5.50 -16.58 -6.88
N GLY A 29 5.34 -16.09 -8.12
CA GLY A 29 4.25 -15.18 -8.49
C GLY A 29 4.49 -13.70 -8.20
N CYS A 30 5.61 -13.34 -7.58
CA CYS A 30 5.97 -11.95 -7.30
C CYS A 30 6.97 -11.40 -8.34
N GLY A 31 6.52 -10.43 -9.13
CA GLY A 31 7.37 -9.70 -10.08
C GLY A 31 7.82 -8.34 -9.55
N ARG A 32 8.37 -7.51 -10.46
CA ARG A 32 8.84 -6.15 -10.14
C ARG A 32 7.77 -5.29 -9.45
N TYR A 33 6.53 -5.36 -9.91
CA TYR A 33 5.40 -4.66 -9.27
C TYR A 33 5.30 -4.98 -7.76
N ALA A 34 5.39 -6.26 -7.39
CA ALA A 34 5.29 -6.68 -6.00
C ALA A 34 6.49 -6.20 -5.16
N ALA A 35 7.68 -6.17 -5.77
CA ALA A 35 8.87 -5.66 -5.09
C ALA A 35 8.82 -4.14 -4.85
N ASP A 36 8.42 -3.37 -5.87
CA ASP A 36 8.24 -1.92 -5.75
C ASP A 36 7.16 -1.59 -4.71
N ALA A 37 6.02 -2.29 -4.75
CA ALA A 37 4.94 -2.14 -3.77
C ALA A 37 5.41 -2.47 -2.34
N TYR A 38 6.16 -3.56 -2.17
CA TYR A 38 6.69 -3.94 -0.85
C TYR A 38 7.64 -2.88 -0.27
N LEU A 39 8.50 -2.29 -1.11
CA LEU A 39 9.40 -1.23 -0.68
C LEU A 39 8.64 0.04 -0.29
N ILE A 40 7.62 0.43 -1.07
CA ILE A 40 6.79 1.60 -0.78
C ILE A 40 5.97 1.40 0.50
N PHE A 41 5.18 0.33 0.57
CA PHE A 41 4.15 0.18 1.60
C PHE A 41 4.61 -0.56 2.85
N CYS A 42 5.42 -1.63 2.71
CA CYS A 42 5.83 -2.44 3.86
C CYS A 42 7.14 -1.95 4.49
N ARG A 43 8.03 -1.35 3.69
CA ARG A 43 9.34 -0.86 4.15
C ARG A 43 9.40 0.65 4.33
N GLY A 44 8.44 1.40 3.80
CA GLY A 44 8.43 2.86 3.84
C GLY A 44 9.54 3.53 3.02
N ALA A 45 10.27 2.76 2.20
CA ALA A 45 11.42 3.22 1.42
C ALA A 45 11.00 3.88 0.09
N TRP A 46 9.84 4.54 0.06
CA TRP A 46 9.24 5.06 -1.17
C TRP A 46 10.10 6.10 -1.91
N ARG A 47 11.00 6.79 -1.19
CA ARG A 47 11.96 7.75 -1.75
C ARG A 47 13.04 7.07 -2.62
N GLU A 48 13.31 5.80 -2.39
CA GLU A 48 14.36 5.02 -3.07
C GLU A 48 13.82 4.22 -4.27
N VAL A 49 12.50 4.29 -4.53
CA VAL A 49 11.83 3.46 -5.54
C VAL A 49 11.41 4.30 -6.74
N GLN A 50 11.71 3.79 -7.94
CA GLN A 50 11.20 4.33 -9.21
C GLN A 50 10.32 3.26 -9.89
N PRO A 51 9.02 3.18 -9.55
CA PRO A 51 8.17 2.11 -10.04
C PRO A 51 7.90 2.29 -11.54
N ALA A 52 7.81 1.18 -12.29
CA ALA A 52 7.40 1.23 -13.70
C ALA A 52 5.87 1.22 -13.85
N ASP A 53 5.16 0.66 -12.87
CA ASP A 53 3.71 0.59 -12.84
C ASP A 53 3.09 1.99 -12.75
N LYS A 54 1.98 2.20 -13.47
CA LYS A 54 1.35 3.52 -13.59
C LYS A 54 0.72 3.98 -12.26
N ASP A 55 0.17 3.07 -11.48
CA ASP A 55 -0.59 3.40 -10.27
C ASP A 55 0.36 3.56 -9.09
N LEU A 56 1.41 2.73 -9.01
CA LEU A 56 2.51 2.94 -8.06
C LEU A 56 3.24 4.26 -8.31
N ARG A 57 3.45 4.66 -9.58
CA ARG A 57 4.04 5.97 -9.89
C ARG A 57 3.17 7.12 -9.38
N ARG A 58 1.88 7.11 -9.71
CA ARG A 58 0.94 8.14 -9.23
C ARG A 58 0.94 8.24 -7.71
N TYR A 59 0.95 7.11 -7.01
CA TYR A 59 0.98 7.10 -5.55
C TYR A 59 2.31 7.65 -5.00
N ARG A 60 3.45 7.25 -5.58
CA ARG A 60 4.77 7.77 -5.20
C ARG A 60 4.90 9.27 -5.46
N ASP A 61 4.37 9.76 -6.57
CA ASP A 61 4.37 11.20 -6.90
C ASP A 61 3.49 12.00 -5.93
N TRP A 62 2.36 11.42 -5.50
CA TRP A 62 1.55 11.99 -4.43
C TRP A 62 2.28 12.02 -3.08
N LEU A 63 2.97 10.94 -2.71
CA LEU A 63 3.83 10.93 -1.51
C LEU A 63 4.92 12.01 -1.60
N GLU A 64 5.55 12.18 -2.77
CA GLU A 64 6.53 13.25 -2.98
C GLU A 64 5.91 14.64 -2.79
N SER A 65 4.73 14.90 -3.37
CA SER A 65 4.03 16.19 -3.22
C SER A 65 3.58 16.50 -1.79
N THR A 66 3.41 15.47 -0.95
CA THR A 66 2.95 15.59 0.44
C THR A 66 4.07 15.36 1.44
N GLY A 67 5.33 15.23 0.98
CA GLY A 67 6.47 14.91 1.84
C GLY A 67 6.41 13.53 2.51
N GLY A 68 5.43 12.69 2.16
CA GLY A 68 5.14 11.41 2.78
C GLY A 68 4.05 11.45 3.86
N GLU A 69 3.51 12.62 4.18
CA GLU A 69 2.45 12.82 5.20
C GLU A 69 1.04 12.50 4.66
N GLY A 70 0.93 12.35 3.34
CA GLY A 70 -0.35 12.15 2.66
C GLY A 70 -1.21 13.41 2.64
N SER A 71 -2.49 13.25 2.33
CA SER A 71 -3.38 14.39 2.07
C SER A 71 -3.86 15.08 3.32
N GLY A 72 -3.37 14.71 4.52
CA GLY A 72 -3.84 15.19 5.80
C GLY A 72 -5.37 15.15 5.89
N LEU A 73 -5.96 14.13 6.50
CA LEU A 73 -7.21 14.44 7.20
C LEU A 73 -6.78 15.39 8.31
N GLU A 74 -6.81 16.70 8.03
CA GLU A 74 -6.50 17.74 9.02
C GLU A 74 -7.31 17.37 10.26
N ARG A 75 -6.62 17.10 11.37
CA ARG A 75 -7.27 16.64 12.60
C ARG A 75 -8.39 17.60 12.99
N GLU A 76 -8.19 18.88 12.72
CA GLU A 76 -9.15 19.97 12.85
C GLU A 76 -10.41 19.74 12.00
N LYS A 77 -10.29 19.34 10.73
CA LYS A 77 -11.43 19.07 9.85
C LYS A 77 -12.22 17.83 10.28
N LEU A 78 -11.54 16.83 10.85
CA LEU A 78 -12.21 15.66 11.45
C LEU A 78 -12.93 16.03 12.75
N GLU A 79 -12.29 16.79 13.62
CA GLU A 79 -12.88 17.30 14.86
C GLU A 79 -14.07 18.23 14.58
N GLU A 80 -14.01 19.08 13.55
CA GLU A 80 -15.12 19.91 13.08
C GLU A 80 -16.31 19.07 12.59
N LEU A 81 -16.07 18.04 11.78
CA LEU A 81 -17.13 17.15 11.29
C LEU A 81 -17.80 16.35 12.42
N LEU A 82 -17.01 15.92 13.41
CA LEU A 82 -17.53 15.21 14.58
C LEU A 82 -18.41 16.13 15.45
N ARG A 83 -17.95 17.37 15.71
CA ARG A 83 -18.74 18.37 16.44
C ARG A 83 -20.02 18.78 15.69
N ALA A 84 -19.95 18.89 14.37
CA ALA A 84 -21.11 19.19 13.53
C ALA A 84 -22.15 18.06 13.56
N GLY A 85 -21.70 16.80 13.68
CA GLY A 85 -22.57 15.63 13.85
C GLY A 85 -23.31 15.62 15.19
N GLU A 86 -22.63 15.96 16.28
CA GLU A 86 -23.20 15.98 17.64
C GLU A 86 -24.31 17.04 17.81
N MET A 87 -24.20 18.18 17.11
CA MET A 87 -25.21 19.26 17.12
C MET A 87 -26.51 18.94 16.38
N SER A 88 -26.56 17.84 15.61
CA SER A 88 -27.74 17.43 14.83
C SER A 88 -28.64 16.42 15.55
N GLY A 89 -28.21 15.90 16.70
CA GLY A 89 -28.92 14.86 17.47
C GLY A 89 -29.78 15.36 18.65
N THR A 90 -29.87 16.68 18.89
CA THR A 90 -30.62 17.26 20.02
C THR A 90 -31.72 18.22 19.56
N ALA A 91 -32.54 17.78 18.62
CA ALA A 91 -33.79 18.45 18.27
C ALA A 91 -34.90 17.39 18.15
N ASP A 92 -35.41 16.95 19.30
CA ASP A 92 -36.72 16.34 19.49
C ASP A 92 -37.35 16.94 20.75
#